data_AF-A0A7W8L6H3-F1
#
_entry.id   AF-A0A7W8L6H3-F1
#
_cell.length_a   1.000
_cell.length_b   1.000
_cell.length_c   1.000
_cell.angle_alpha   90.00
_cell.angle_beta   90.00
_cell.angle_gamma   90.00
#
_symmetry.space_group_name_H-M   'P 1'
#
loop_
_entity.id
_entity.type
_entity.pdbx_description
1 polymer ?
#
loop_
_entity_poly.entity_id
_entity_poly.type
_entity_poly.pdbx_seq_one_letter_code
_entity_poly.pdbx_strand_id
1 'polypeptide(L)'
;MSGRVRAAAERLARNNVAVEKARLSDHVYEPSGPVPEGWANRSGDREFLDRYGLDAMDFAIKGSNFRAQLYEPDAAVFGADMNPTLAFKGTEMTSLADWSNNVNQSVNIASEYYKRAVRSGTKLREITERIDITGHSLGGGLCSAASLASGKDCWSFNAAGLHPKTVEHYGGQVTPSNINAYHVNGDILTVAQTWTPLPGAAGTPYPLHGSGSPLSRHFITQAIDGIEQQKAEDITVLETLS
;
A
#
# COMPACT_ATOMS: atom_id res chain seq x y z
N MET A 1 8.40 -11.73 -30.41
CA MET A 1 7.71 -10.67 -29.63
C MET A 1 8.59 -9.42 -29.64
N SER A 2 8.08 -8.27 -30.10
CA SER A 2 8.86 -7.02 -30.09
C SER A 2 9.13 -6.56 -28.65
N GLY A 3 10.17 -5.74 -28.43
CA GLY A 3 10.47 -5.20 -27.11
C GLY A 3 9.31 -4.41 -26.51
N ARG A 4 8.49 -3.76 -27.36
CA ARG A 4 7.28 -3.04 -26.96
C ARG A 4 6.18 -3.97 -26.46
N VAL A 5 5.93 -5.08 -27.16
CA VAL A 5 4.92 -6.08 -26.75
C VAL A 5 5.32 -6.73 -25.42
N ARG A 6 6.59 -7.07 -25.24
CA ARG A 6 7.08 -7.61 -23.96
C ARG A 6 6.90 -6.62 -22.81
N ALA A 7 7.27 -5.35 -23.00
CA ALA A 7 7.11 -4.33 -21.97
C ALA A 7 5.63 -4.10 -21.58
N ALA A 8 4.72 -4.12 -22.56
CA ALA A 8 3.28 -4.04 -22.31
C ALA A 8 2.77 -5.25 -21.53
N ALA A 9 3.16 -6.47 -21.90
CA ALA A 9 2.77 -7.68 -21.17
C ALA A 9 3.27 -7.67 -19.71
N GLU A 10 4.52 -7.27 -19.49
CA GLU A 10 5.09 -7.16 -18.15
C GLU A 10 4.41 -6.09 -17.30
N ARG A 11 4.11 -4.92 -17.87
CA ARG A 11 3.40 -3.84 -17.16
C ARG A 11 1.96 -4.23 -16.85
N LEU A 12 1.24 -4.85 -17.80
CA LEU A 12 -0.10 -5.37 -17.59
C LEU A 12 -0.15 -6.39 -16.45
N ALA A 13 0.77 -7.37 -16.44
CA ALA A 13 0.84 -8.37 -15.38
C ALA A 13 1.09 -7.74 -14.00
N ARG A 14 2.05 -6.80 -13.90
CA ARG A 14 2.29 -6.06 -12.63
C ARG A 14 1.08 -5.25 -12.19
N ASN A 15 0.42 -4.57 -13.13
CA ASN A 15 -0.70 -3.69 -12.84
C ASN A 15 -1.99 -4.46 -12.49
N ASN A 16 -2.15 -5.70 -12.98
CA ASN A 16 -3.21 -6.61 -12.50
C ASN A 16 -3.08 -6.90 -11.00
N VAL A 17 -1.86 -7.05 -10.49
CA VAL A 17 -1.63 -7.18 -9.04
C VAL A 17 -1.86 -5.86 -8.33
N ALA A 18 -1.23 -4.78 -8.82
CA ALA A 18 -1.24 -3.50 -8.13
C ALA A 18 -2.65 -2.91 -7.96
N VAL A 19 -3.56 -3.08 -8.93
CA VAL A 19 -4.90 -2.53 -8.80
C VAL A 19 -5.70 -3.21 -7.69
N GLU A 20 -5.54 -4.52 -7.49
CA GLU A 20 -6.19 -5.22 -6.36
C GLU A 20 -5.63 -4.73 -5.02
N LYS A 21 -4.30 -4.54 -4.94
CA LYS A 21 -3.68 -3.98 -3.73
C LYS A 21 -4.13 -2.53 -3.45
N ALA A 22 -4.41 -1.75 -4.49
CA ALA A 22 -4.94 -0.40 -4.37
C ALA A 22 -6.39 -0.41 -3.86
N ARG A 23 -7.24 -1.32 -4.36
CA ARG A 23 -8.62 -1.51 -3.88
C ARG A 23 -8.67 -1.92 -2.41
N LEU A 24 -7.75 -2.78 -1.95
CA LEU A 24 -7.62 -3.10 -0.52
C LEU A 24 -7.15 -1.90 0.32
N SER A 25 -6.26 -1.06 -0.24
CA SER A 25 -5.82 0.20 0.38
C SER A 25 -6.90 1.27 0.45
N ASP A 26 -7.90 1.20 -0.42
CA ASP A 26 -9.11 2.02 -0.37
C ASP A 26 -10.09 1.47 0.68
N HIS A 27 -10.43 0.19 0.58
CA HIS A 27 -11.42 -0.45 1.46
C HIS A 27 -11.06 -0.36 2.96
N VAL A 28 -9.78 -0.40 3.32
CA VAL A 28 -9.34 -0.26 4.72
C VAL A 28 -9.77 1.07 5.36
N TYR A 29 -10.12 2.11 4.58
CA TYR A 29 -10.69 3.35 5.12
C TYR A 29 -12.10 3.14 5.68
N GLU A 30 -12.93 2.33 5.02
CA GLU A 30 -14.32 2.05 5.38
C GLU A 30 -14.63 0.54 5.30
N PRO A 31 -14.13 -0.27 6.26
CA PRO A 31 -14.24 -1.72 6.18
C PRO A 31 -15.65 -2.27 6.45
N SER A 32 -16.63 -1.40 6.75
CA SER A 32 -18.04 -1.79 6.84
C SER A 32 -18.73 -1.89 5.48
N GLY A 33 -18.08 -1.35 4.44
CA GLY A 33 -18.53 -1.46 3.06
C GLY A 33 -18.37 -2.87 2.47
N PRO A 34 -18.79 -3.07 1.22
CA PRO A 34 -18.56 -4.31 0.51
C PRO A 34 -17.06 -4.51 0.29
N VAL A 35 -16.56 -5.68 0.68
CA VAL A 35 -15.17 -6.09 0.40
C VAL A 35 -14.98 -6.16 -1.13
N PRO A 36 -13.82 -5.75 -1.67
CA PRO A 36 -13.55 -5.84 -3.09
C PRO A 36 -13.78 -7.26 -3.64
N GLU A 37 -14.25 -7.34 -4.89
CA GLU A 37 -14.52 -8.63 -5.55
C GLU A 37 -13.30 -9.55 -5.49
N GLY A 38 -13.55 -10.84 -5.21
CA GLY A 38 -12.50 -11.84 -5.05
C GLY A 38 -11.74 -11.76 -3.73
N TRP A 39 -12.11 -10.90 -2.78
CA TRP A 39 -11.48 -10.81 -1.47
C TRP A 39 -12.46 -11.08 -0.33
N ALA A 40 -11.94 -11.66 0.75
CA ALA A 40 -12.62 -11.75 2.04
C ALA A 40 -11.82 -11.01 3.11
N ASN A 41 -12.48 -10.20 3.93
CA ASN A 41 -11.84 -9.59 5.10
C ASN A 41 -11.81 -10.59 6.26
N ARG A 42 -10.60 -10.99 6.68
CA ARG A 42 -10.35 -11.99 7.74
C ARG A 42 -9.82 -11.38 9.04
N SER A 43 -9.93 -10.07 9.20
CA SER A 43 -9.40 -9.37 10.39
C SER A 43 -10.07 -9.77 11.71
N GLY A 44 -11.23 -10.43 11.67
CA GLY A 44 -11.92 -11.00 12.82
C GLY A 44 -11.78 -12.52 12.97
N ASP A 45 -11.10 -13.19 12.03
CA ASP A 45 -10.96 -14.64 12.01
C ASP A 45 -9.66 -15.08 12.69
N ARG A 46 -9.77 -15.47 13.96
CA ARG A 46 -8.59 -15.81 14.77
C ARG A 46 -7.74 -16.95 14.17
N GLU A 47 -8.38 -17.98 13.61
CA GLU A 47 -7.65 -19.12 13.04
C GLU A 47 -6.85 -18.69 11.82
N PHE A 48 -7.43 -17.82 10.99
CA PHE A 48 -6.72 -17.24 9.85
C PHE A 48 -5.56 -16.33 10.30
N LEU A 49 -5.76 -15.52 11.34
CA LEU A 49 -4.72 -14.63 11.88
C LEU A 49 -3.53 -15.37 12.46
N ASP A 50 -3.77 -16.48 13.17
CA ASP A 50 -2.72 -17.28 13.82
C ASP A 50 -1.70 -17.82 12.80
N ARG A 51 -2.12 -18.08 11.54
CA ARG A 51 -1.21 -18.47 10.44
C ARG A 51 -0.13 -17.43 10.13
N TYR A 52 -0.38 -16.16 10.44
CA TYR A 52 0.52 -15.04 10.22
C TYR A 52 1.09 -14.46 11.53
N GLY A 53 0.84 -15.11 12.67
CA GLY A 53 1.24 -14.60 13.99
C GLY A 53 0.61 -13.25 14.37
N LEU A 54 -0.46 -12.85 13.67
CA LEU A 54 -1.19 -11.60 13.92
C LEU A 54 -2.32 -11.84 14.92
N ASP A 55 -2.76 -10.77 15.57
CA ASP A 55 -3.89 -10.80 16.48
C ASP A 55 -4.75 -9.53 16.35
N ALA A 56 -5.93 -9.52 16.99
CA ALA A 56 -6.85 -8.39 16.92
C ALA A 56 -6.23 -7.04 17.36
N MET A 57 -5.24 -7.08 18.26
CA MET A 57 -4.55 -5.88 18.70
C MET A 57 -3.58 -5.34 17.65
N ASP A 58 -3.28 -6.06 16.57
CA ASP A 58 -2.47 -5.52 15.47
C ASP A 58 -3.28 -4.57 14.58
N PHE A 59 -4.60 -4.74 14.49
CA PHE A 59 -5.46 -3.99 13.56
C PHE A 59 -5.98 -2.65 14.08
N ALA A 60 -5.90 -2.39 15.38
CA ALA A 60 -6.37 -1.14 15.99
C ALA A 60 -5.45 -0.67 17.13
N ILE A 61 -5.34 0.66 17.31
CA ILE A 61 -4.76 1.28 18.50
C ILE A 61 -5.88 2.05 19.19
N LYS A 62 -6.18 1.69 20.45
CA LYS A 62 -7.26 2.31 21.23
C LYS A 62 -7.08 3.82 21.31
N GLY A 63 -8.15 4.58 21.05
CA GLY A 63 -8.13 6.05 21.10
C GLY A 63 -7.42 6.72 19.91
N SER A 64 -7.23 5.99 18.81
CA SER A 64 -6.63 6.54 17.59
C SER A 64 -7.43 6.15 16.34
N ASN A 65 -7.08 6.75 15.21
CA ASN A 65 -7.60 6.39 13.90
C ASN A 65 -6.73 5.35 13.17
N PHE A 66 -5.79 4.70 13.86
CA PHE A 66 -5.02 3.61 13.30
C PHE A 66 -5.95 2.48 12.90
N ARG A 67 -5.76 1.97 11.68
CA ARG A 67 -6.46 0.78 11.21
C ARG A 67 -5.57 -0.01 10.27
N ALA A 68 -5.60 -1.32 10.44
CA ALA A 68 -5.15 -2.27 9.44
C ALA A 68 -6.24 -3.34 9.26
N GLN A 69 -6.21 -4.06 8.15
CA GLN A 69 -7.06 -5.23 7.90
C GLN A 69 -6.26 -6.30 7.16
N LEU A 70 -6.59 -7.57 7.37
CA LEU A 70 -6.02 -8.69 6.65
C LEU A 70 -7.08 -9.28 5.70
N TYR A 71 -6.72 -9.41 4.43
CA TYR A 71 -7.61 -9.94 3.40
C TYR A 71 -7.08 -11.26 2.84
N GLU A 72 -8.01 -12.17 2.56
CA GLU A 72 -7.77 -13.45 1.90
C GLU A 72 -8.26 -13.37 0.45
N PRO A 73 -7.44 -13.72 -0.55
CA PRO A 73 -7.88 -13.80 -1.94
C PRO A 73 -8.68 -15.09 -2.18
N ASP A 74 -9.73 -14.99 -2.98
CA ASP A 74 -10.48 -16.13 -3.49
C ASP A 74 -9.73 -16.76 -4.67
N ALA A 75 -9.28 -18.01 -4.48
CA ALA A 75 -8.59 -18.77 -5.51
C ALA A 75 -9.46 -19.06 -6.74
N ALA A 76 -10.79 -19.02 -6.63
CA ALA A 76 -11.68 -19.15 -7.79
C ALA A 76 -11.65 -17.90 -8.69
N VAL A 77 -11.26 -16.74 -8.15
CA VAL A 77 -11.15 -15.47 -8.89
C VAL A 77 -9.70 -15.24 -9.34
N PHE A 78 -8.74 -15.40 -8.43
CA PHE A 78 -7.35 -15.02 -8.66
C PHE A 78 -6.39 -16.18 -8.93
N GLY A 79 -6.85 -17.43 -8.84
CA GLY A 79 -5.97 -18.59 -8.93
C GLY A 79 -4.86 -18.52 -7.88
N ALA A 80 -3.61 -18.52 -8.32
CA ALA A 80 -2.42 -18.40 -7.47
C ALA A 80 -1.71 -17.03 -7.58
N ASP A 81 -2.33 -16.06 -8.28
CA ASP A 81 -1.69 -14.79 -8.62
C ASP A 81 -1.73 -13.77 -7.46
N MET A 82 -2.60 -13.98 -6.47
CA MET A 82 -2.73 -13.12 -5.30
C MET A 82 -2.37 -13.84 -4.01
N ASN A 83 -1.63 -13.16 -3.14
CA ASN A 83 -1.42 -13.60 -1.76
C ASN A 83 -2.37 -12.89 -0.79
N PRO A 84 -2.63 -13.50 0.38
CA PRO A 84 -3.15 -12.80 1.56
C PRO A 84 -2.46 -11.47 1.78
N THR A 85 -3.21 -10.44 2.14
CA THR A 85 -2.69 -9.06 2.13
C THR A 85 -3.06 -8.29 3.38
N LEU A 86 -2.03 -7.80 4.09
CA LEU A 86 -2.18 -6.85 5.19
C LEU A 86 -2.24 -5.43 4.66
N ALA A 87 -3.39 -4.76 4.78
CA ALA A 87 -3.56 -3.38 4.37
C ALA A 87 -3.51 -2.42 5.56
N PHE A 88 -2.76 -1.32 5.43
CA PHE A 88 -2.73 -0.22 6.40
C PHE A 88 -3.51 0.98 5.89
N LYS A 89 -4.38 1.53 6.73
CA LYS A 89 -5.09 2.78 6.47
C LYS A 89 -4.15 3.97 6.58
N GLY A 90 -4.27 4.91 5.66
CA GLY A 90 -3.68 6.24 5.82
C GLY A 90 -4.52 7.15 6.72
N THR A 91 -4.21 8.44 6.69
CA THR A 91 -4.99 9.45 7.43
C THR A 91 -6.23 9.84 6.61
N GLU A 92 -7.35 10.12 7.29
CA GLU A 92 -8.54 10.71 6.65
C GLU A 92 -8.28 12.17 6.26
N MET A 93 -8.79 12.56 5.09
CA MET A 93 -8.37 13.79 4.41
C MET A 93 -9.59 14.54 3.88
N THR A 94 -10.06 15.52 4.65
CA THR A 94 -11.27 16.29 4.32
C THR A 94 -10.99 17.60 3.58
N SER A 95 -9.76 18.13 3.61
CA SER A 95 -9.39 19.35 2.87
C SER A 95 -7.87 19.56 2.70
N LEU A 96 -7.49 20.55 1.87
CA LEU A 96 -6.10 21.01 1.67
C LEU A 96 -5.49 21.66 2.94
N ALA A 97 -6.28 22.34 3.75
CA ALA A 97 -5.80 22.91 5.02
C ALA A 97 -5.59 21.81 6.05
N ASP A 98 -6.50 20.83 6.07
CA ASP A 98 -6.34 19.60 6.85
C ASP A 98 -5.09 18.84 6.42
N TRP A 99 -4.68 18.91 5.16
CA TRP A 99 -3.46 18.26 4.71
C TRP A 99 -2.20 18.73 5.46
N SER A 100 -1.95 20.04 5.46
CA SER A 100 -0.76 20.61 6.13
C SER A 100 -0.82 20.40 7.65
N ASN A 101 -2.02 20.59 8.22
CA ASN A 101 -2.24 20.41 9.65
C ASN A 101 -2.17 18.93 10.08
N ASN A 102 -2.71 18.01 9.29
CA ASN A 102 -2.69 16.57 9.57
C ASN A 102 -1.31 16.00 9.34
N VAL A 103 -0.54 16.42 8.33
CA VAL A 103 0.84 15.96 8.14
C VAL A 103 1.73 16.38 9.32
N ASN A 104 1.60 17.62 9.80
CA ASN A 104 2.34 18.09 10.98
C ASN A 104 1.87 17.46 12.29
N GLN A 105 0.56 17.29 12.51
CA GLN A 105 0.02 16.56 13.68
C GLN A 105 0.33 15.05 13.61
N SER A 106 0.49 14.50 12.41
CA SER A 106 0.83 13.09 12.19
C SER A 106 2.25 12.76 12.63
N VAL A 107 3.16 13.71 12.83
CA VAL A 107 4.55 13.33 13.22
C VAL A 107 4.57 12.56 14.55
N ASN A 108 3.78 12.99 15.54
CA ASN A 108 3.71 12.31 16.83
C ASN A 108 2.78 11.08 16.80
N ILE A 109 1.67 11.13 16.05
CA ILE A 109 0.71 10.01 15.89
C ILE A 109 1.31 8.88 15.04
N ALA A 110 2.04 9.23 13.99
CA ALA A 110 2.74 8.29 13.13
C ALA A 110 3.78 7.50 13.91
N SER A 111 4.30 8.02 15.03
CA SER A 111 5.27 7.27 15.84
C SER A 111 4.69 5.93 16.34
N GLU A 112 3.50 5.94 16.92
CA GLU A 112 2.82 4.72 17.38
C GLU A 112 2.31 3.87 16.21
N TYR A 113 1.96 4.49 15.08
CA TYR A 113 1.51 3.76 13.89
C TYR A 113 2.68 3.03 13.22
N TYR A 114 3.84 3.68 13.09
CA TYR A 114 5.07 3.07 12.59
C TYR A 114 5.59 1.99 13.54
N LYS A 115 5.56 2.23 14.86
CA LYS A 115 5.87 1.21 15.86
C LYS A 115 4.98 -0.02 15.71
N ARG A 116 3.68 0.19 15.48
CA ARG A 116 2.74 -0.88 15.19
C ARG A 116 3.08 -1.63 13.91
N ALA A 117 3.33 -0.91 12.83
CA ALA A 117 3.68 -1.51 11.53
C ALA A 117 4.99 -2.32 11.60
N VAL A 118 6.02 -1.79 12.28
CA VAL A 118 7.29 -2.50 12.52
C VAL A 118 7.06 -3.76 13.35
N ARG A 119 6.21 -3.70 14.38
CA ARG A 119 5.86 -4.90 15.18
C ARG A 119 5.15 -5.94 14.33
N SER A 120 4.16 -5.54 13.52
CA SER A 120 3.47 -6.46 12.60
C SER A 120 4.46 -7.08 11.61
N GLY A 121 5.35 -6.28 11.02
CA GLY A 121 6.41 -6.81 10.15
C GLY A 121 7.35 -7.78 10.88
N THR A 122 7.75 -7.46 12.12
CA THR A 122 8.60 -8.35 12.93
C THR A 122 7.94 -9.71 13.18
N LYS A 123 6.62 -9.72 13.45
CA LYS A 123 5.84 -10.97 13.55
C LYS A 123 5.84 -11.76 12.23
N LEU A 124 5.66 -11.07 11.11
CA LEU A 124 5.61 -11.68 9.77
C LEU A 124 6.96 -12.20 9.27
N ARG A 125 8.08 -11.78 9.86
CA ARG A 125 9.42 -12.15 9.42
C ARG A 125 9.67 -13.65 9.39
N GLU A 126 9.23 -14.36 10.44
CA GLU A 126 9.42 -15.81 10.58
C GLU A 126 8.33 -16.62 9.88
N ILE A 127 7.31 -15.97 9.32
CA ILE A 127 6.21 -16.63 8.62
C ILE A 127 6.68 -17.03 7.22
N THR A 128 6.68 -18.33 6.91
CA THR A 128 7.06 -18.83 5.59
C THR A 128 5.91 -18.75 4.58
N GLU A 129 4.67 -18.65 5.05
CA GLU A 129 3.51 -18.46 4.20
C GLU A 129 3.60 -17.11 3.46
N ARG A 130 3.10 -17.07 2.22
CA ARG A 130 3.10 -15.85 1.42
C ARG A 130 2.07 -14.87 1.98
N ILE A 131 2.51 -13.63 2.15
CA ILE A 131 1.68 -12.51 2.56
C ILE A 131 2.29 -11.24 1.97
N ASP A 132 1.44 -10.42 1.40
CA ASP A 132 1.79 -9.11 0.87
C ASP A 132 1.34 -8.02 1.84
N ILE A 133 1.90 -6.83 1.68
CA ILE A 133 1.53 -5.65 2.45
C ILE A 133 1.09 -4.56 1.48
N THR A 134 0.09 -3.77 1.87
CA THR A 134 -0.38 -2.65 1.04
C THR A 134 -0.75 -1.44 1.88
N GLY A 135 -0.70 -0.26 1.27
CA GLY A 135 -1.23 0.94 1.92
C GLY A 135 -1.15 2.20 1.07
N HIS A 136 -2.02 3.15 1.38
CA HIS A 136 -2.13 4.44 0.72
C HIS A 136 -1.71 5.59 1.66
N SER A 137 -1.08 6.65 1.13
CA SER A 137 -0.69 7.83 1.91
C SER A 137 0.22 7.47 3.09
N LEU A 138 -0.13 7.88 4.32
CA LEU A 138 0.53 7.41 5.54
C LEU A 138 0.58 5.87 5.61
N GLY A 139 -0.49 5.18 5.20
CA GLY A 139 -0.55 3.72 5.15
C GLY A 139 0.49 3.11 4.21
N GLY A 140 0.88 3.81 3.14
CA GLY A 140 1.98 3.38 2.26
C GLY A 140 3.36 3.46 2.93
N GLY A 141 3.55 4.45 3.81
CA GLY A 141 4.72 4.53 4.69
C GLY A 141 4.73 3.37 5.69
N LEU A 142 3.59 3.07 6.33
CA LEU A 142 3.44 1.93 7.25
C LEU A 142 3.71 0.60 6.54
N CYS A 143 3.21 0.44 5.31
CA CYS A 143 3.50 -0.70 4.44
C CYS A 143 5.01 -0.87 4.23
N SER A 144 5.71 0.23 3.90
CA SER A 144 7.16 0.23 3.71
C SER A 144 7.90 -0.17 4.98
N ALA A 145 7.48 0.32 6.14
CA ALA A 145 8.10 -0.02 7.43
C ALA A 145 7.90 -1.50 7.81
N ALA A 146 6.68 -2.03 7.63
CA ALA A 146 6.37 -3.42 7.88
C ALA A 146 7.10 -4.36 6.91
N SER A 147 7.21 -3.96 5.63
CA SER A 147 7.95 -4.66 4.59
C SER A 147 9.43 -4.79 4.94
N LEU A 148 10.09 -3.67 5.27
CA LEU A 148 11.49 -3.69 5.69
C LEU A 148 11.71 -4.46 7.00
N ALA A 149 10.74 -4.49 7.91
CA ALA A 149 10.86 -5.27 9.15
C ALA A 149 10.67 -6.79 8.96
N SER A 150 10.07 -7.21 7.83
CA SER A 150 9.64 -8.59 7.59
C SER A 150 10.31 -9.28 6.40
N GLY A 151 10.83 -8.52 5.44
CA GLY A 151 11.23 -9.04 4.13
C GLY A 151 10.06 -9.32 3.18
N LYS A 152 8.81 -9.02 3.57
CA LYS A 152 7.61 -9.23 2.73
C LYS A 152 7.43 -8.10 1.73
N ASP A 153 6.84 -8.39 0.59
CA ASP A 153 6.63 -7.41 -0.47
C ASP A 153 5.53 -6.39 -0.09
N CYS A 154 5.71 -5.15 -0.53
CA CYS A 154 4.80 -4.04 -0.27
C CYS A 154 4.35 -3.36 -1.57
N TRP A 155 3.09 -2.98 -1.63
CA TRP A 155 2.52 -2.09 -2.65
C TRP A 155 2.05 -0.81 -1.98
N SER A 156 2.73 0.29 -2.28
CA SER A 156 2.44 1.59 -1.69
C SER A 156 1.88 2.54 -2.74
N PHE A 157 0.87 3.32 -2.36
CA PHE A 157 0.15 4.22 -3.27
C PHE A 157 0.18 5.65 -2.73
N ASN A 158 0.71 6.58 -3.53
CA ASN A 158 0.94 7.97 -3.11
C ASN A 158 1.52 8.01 -1.69
N ALA A 159 2.60 7.26 -1.45
CA ALA A 159 3.02 6.93 -0.10
C ALA A 159 3.77 8.08 0.57
N ALA A 160 3.55 8.23 1.89
CA ALA A 160 4.41 9.06 2.71
C ALA A 160 5.82 8.45 2.80
N GLY A 161 6.82 9.32 2.89
CA GLY A 161 8.20 8.91 3.00
C GLY A 161 8.52 8.22 4.31
N LEU A 162 9.49 7.32 4.25
CA LEU A 162 9.96 6.55 5.41
C LEU A 162 11.40 6.96 5.74
N HIS A 163 11.63 7.38 6.99
CA HIS A 163 12.99 7.67 7.44
C HIS A 163 13.80 6.36 7.55
N PRO A 164 15.06 6.28 7.09
CA PRO A 164 15.83 5.03 7.05
C PRO A 164 15.97 4.31 8.39
N LYS A 165 16.03 5.07 9.48
CA LYS A 165 16.15 4.54 10.86
C LYS A 165 14.83 4.12 11.49
N THR A 166 13.70 4.26 10.81
CA THR A 166 12.37 4.01 11.43
C THR A 166 12.24 2.57 11.95
N VAL A 167 12.68 1.59 11.17
CA VAL A 167 12.60 0.17 11.55
C VAL A 167 13.45 -0.12 12.78
N GLU A 168 14.72 0.29 12.76
CA GLU A 168 15.65 0.09 13.88
C GLU A 168 15.23 0.86 15.14
N HIS A 169 14.71 2.08 14.96
CA HIS A 169 14.23 2.91 16.05
C HIS A 169 13.11 2.23 16.85
N TYR A 170 12.23 1.49 16.18
CA TYR A 170 11.17 0.71 16.82
C TYR A 170 11.57 -0.75 17.13
N GLY A 171 12.87 -1.06 17.10
CA GLY A 171 13.41 -2.36 17.50
C GLY A 171 13.30 -3.45 16.44
N GLY A 172 12.88 -3.12 15.21
CA GLY A 172 12.86 -4.05 14.09
C GLY A 172 14.25 -4.22 13.47
N GLN A 173 14.46 -5.32 12.76
CA GLN A 173 15.65 -5.53 11.94
C GLN A 173 15.31 -5.26 10.47
N VAL A 174 16.10 -4.41 9.81
CA VAL A 174 15.94 -4.15 8.38
C VAL A 174 16.31 -5.41 7.60
N THR A 175 15.36 -5.90 6.84
CA THR A 175 15.46 -7.03 5.92
C THR A 175 15.19 -6.51 4.51
N PRO A 176 16.03 -6.81 3.51
CA PRO A 176 15.74 -6.44 2.12
C PRO A 176 14.38 -6.97 1.68
N SER A 177 13.58 -6.12 1.03
CA SER A 177 12.24 -6.44 0.55
C SER A 177 11.94 -5.68 -0.73
N ASN A 178 10.94 -6.13 -1.50
CA ASN A 178 10.47 -5.37 -2.65
C ASN A 178 9.35 -4.43 -2.24
N ILE A 179 9.56 -3.13 -2.44
CA ILE A 179 8.53 -2.11 -2.26
C ILE A 179 8.19 -1.53 -3.63
N ASN A 180 6.95 -1.73 -4.07
CA ASN A 180 6.40 -1.24 -5.33
C ASN A 180 5.68 0.08 -5.07
N ALA A 181 6.31 1.21 -5.41
CA ALA A 181 5.85 2.54 -5.04
C ALA A 181 5.11 3.24 -6.19
N TYR A 182 3.81 3.01 -6.26
CA TYR A 182 2.92 3.67 -7.21
C TYR A 182 2.62 5.10 -6.75
N HIS A 183 2.81 6.06 -7.62
CA HIS A 183 2.54 7.47 -7.29
C HIS A 183 1.96 8.22 -8.48
N VAL A 184 0.98 9.07 -8.21
CA VAL A 184 0.31 9.91 -9.19
C VAL A 184 1.12 11.19 -9.36
N ASN A 185 1.54 11.48 -10.60
CA ASN A 185 2.40 12.61 -10.88
C ASN A 185 1.80 13.95 -10.42
N GLY A 186 2.49 14.63 -9.51
CA GLY A 186 2.07 15.92 -8.95
C GLY A 186 1.01 15.81 -7.86
N ASP A 187 0.87 14.66 -7.20
CA ASP A 187 0.15 14.56 -5.93
C ASP A 187 0.80 15.46 -4.86
N ILE A 188 0.00 15.86 -3.88
CA ILE A 188 0.41 16.82 -2.87
C ILE A 188 1.51 16.32 -1.91
N LEU A 189 1.62 15.00 -1.65
CA LEU A 189 2.76 14.46 -0.88
C LEU A 189 4.04 14.58 -1.67
N THR A 190 4.03 14.12 -2.92
CA THR A 190 5.21 14.16 -3.79
C THR A 190 5.68 15.61 -3.96
N VAL A 191 4.74 16.55 -4.13
CA VAL A 191 5.07 17.99 -4.14
C VAL A 191 5.71 18.42 -2.82
N ALA A 192 5.06 18.17 -1.68
CA ALA A 192 5.57 18.60 -0.38
C ALA A 192 6.95 17.99 -0.05
N GLN A 193 7.18 16.71 -0.37
CA GLN A 193 8.44 16.00 -0.15
C GLN A 193 9.56 16.53 -1.05
N THR A 194 9.24 17.03 -2.24
CA THR A 194 10.25 17.64 -3.14
C THR A 194 10.79 18.97 -2.58
N TRP A 195 10.00 19.68 -1.76
CA TRP A 195 10.35 20.99 -1.20
C TRP A 195 10.73 20.98 0.28
N THR A 196 10.75 19.81 0.92
CA THR A 196 11.06 19.64 2.35
C THR A 196 12.19 18.61 2.53
N PRO A 197 12.88 18.57 3.69
CA PRO A 197 13.85 17.52 3.99
C PRO A 197 13.19 16.18 4.34
N LEU A 198 11.87 16.01 4.08
CA LEU A 198 11.19 14.75 4.30
C LEU A 198 11.70 13.71 3.29
N PRO A 199 11.90 12.46 3.72
CA PRO A 199 12.29 11.40 2.79
C PRO A 199 11.22 11.22 1.70
N GLY A 200 11.64 10.77 0.51
CA GLY A 200 10.73 10.27 -0.50
C GLY A 200 10.14 8.91 -0.10
N ALA A 201 9.13 8.45 -0.86
CA ALA A 201 8.63 7.09 -0.72
C ALA A 201 9.75 6.06 -0.97
N ALA A 202 9.78 4.99 -0.18
CA ALA A 202 10.75 3.92 -0.34
C ALA A 202 10.35 3.00 -1.52
N GLY A 203 11.35 2.37 -2.15
CA GLY A 203 11.13 1.32 -3.14
C GLY A 203 11.29 1.73 -4.61
N THR A 204 10.85 0.85 -5.50
CA THR A 204 10.87 1.04 -6.94
C THR A 204 9.68 1.89 -7.38
N PRO A 205 9.90 3.08 -7.99
CA PRO A 205 8.82 3.98 -8.35
C PRO A 205 8.09 3.54 -9.63
N TYR A 206 6.75 3.61 -9.60
CA TYR A 206 5.86 3.41 -10.74
C TYR A 206 4.96 4.65 -10.91
N PRO A 207 5.33 5.59 -11.81
CA PRO A 207 4.56 6.80 -12.00
C PRO A 207 3.24 6.53 -12.71
N LEU A 208 2.20 7.23 -12.27
CA LEU A 208 0.85 7.19 -12.82
C LEU A 208 0.44 8.59 -13.28
N HIS A 209 -0.41 8.62 -14.30
CA HIS A 209 -1.09 9.86 -14.68
C HIS A 209 -2.26 10.11 -13.74
N GLY A 210 -2.51 11.38 -13.44
CA GLY A 210 -3.66 11.82 -12.67
C GLY A 210 -4.16 13.16 -13.17
N SER A 211 -5.36 13.52 -12.75
CA SER A 211 -6.07 14.72 -13.19
C SER A 211 -6.49 15.60 -12.01
N GLY A 212 -6.86 16.85 -12.31
CA GLY A 212 -7.28 17.81 -11.30
C GLY A 212 -6.14 18.34 -10.42
N SER A 213 -6.51 18.78 -9.21
CA SER A 213 -5.61 19.43 -8.25
C SER A 213 -4.64 18.43 -7.59
N PRO A 214 -3.53 18.91 -6.97
CA PRO A 214 -2.64 18.04 -6.21
C PRO A 214 -3.32 17.21 -5.12
N LEU A 215 -4.37 17.75 -4.47
CA LEU A 215 -5.17 16.99 -3.50
C LEU A 215 -6.00 15.91 -4.20
N SER A 216 -6.64 16.26 -5.32
CA SER A 216 -7.42 15.30 -6.10
C SER A 216 -6.55 14.11 -6.50
N ARG A 217 -5.36 14.38 -7.04
CA ARG A 217 -4.34 13.40 -7.46
C ARG A 217 -3.86 12.50 -6.34
N HIS A 218 -3.95 12.95 -5.09
CA HIS A 218 -3.51 12.18 -3.96
C HIS A 218 -4.47 11.04 -3.61
N PHE A 219 -5.78 11.17 -3.85
CA PHE A 219 -6.72 10.12 -3.49
C PHE A 219 -6.38 8.79 -4.17
N ILE A 220 -6.58 7.69 -3.43
CA ILE A 220 -6.32 6.32 -3.92
C ILE A 220 -7.08 5.99 -5.20
N THR A 221 -8.25 6.61 -5.41
CA THR A 221 -9.03 6.49 -6.65
C THR A 221 -8.23 6.94 -7.88
N GLN A 222 -7.41 8.00 -7.78
CA GLN A 222 -6.55 8.42 -8.89
C GLN A 222 -5.43 7.42 -9.19
N ALA A 223 -4.92 6.72 -8.17
CA ALA A 223 -3.96 5.65 -8.39
C ALA A 223 -4.64 4.44 -9.06
N ILE A 224 -5.84 4.07 -8.62
CA ILE A 224 -6.65 3.01 -9.27
C ILE A 224 -6.91 3.37 -10.73
N ASP A 225 -7.42 4.57 -11.01
CA ASP A 225 -7.72 5.03 -12.38
C ASP A 225 -6.47 5.04 -13.26
N GLY A 226 -5.33 5.53 -12.73
CA GLY A 226 -4.07 5.55 -13.46
C GLY A 226 -3.53 4.15 -13.79
N ILE A 227 -3.71 3.19 -12.88
CA ILE A 227 -3.31 1.79 -13.11
C ILE A 227 -4.22 1.16 -14.16
N GLU A 228 -5.54 1.32 -14.06
CA GLU A 228 -6.49 0.79 -15.05
C GLU A 228 -6.29 1.42 -16.44
N GLN A 229 -5.95 2.71 -16.50
CA GLN A 229 -5.59 3.37 -17.76
C GLN A 229 -4.37 2.71 -18.40
N GLN A 230 -3.28 2.49 -17.64
CA GLN A 230 -2.08 1.82 -18.16
C GLN A 230 -2.38 0.38 -18.61
N LYS A 231 -3.26 -0.34 -17.90
CA LYS A 231 -3.71 -1.67 -18.30
C LYS A 231 -4.43 -1.64 -19.64
N ALA A 232 -5.36 -0.70 -19.85
CA ALA A 232 -6.08 -0.56 -21.11
C ALA A 232 -5.14 -0.21 -22.29
N GLU A 233 -4.16 0.67 -22.06
CA GLU A 233 -3.11 0.97 -23.03
C GLU A 233 -2.29 -0.27 -23.40
N ASP A 234 -1.89 -1.07 -22.40
CA ASP A 234 -1.09 -2.27 -22.62
C ASP A 234 -1.88 -3.35 -23.37
N ILE A 235 -3.14 -3.57 -23.01
CA ILE A 235 -4.04 -4.48 -23.75
C ILE A 235 -4.13 -4.04 -25.22
N THR A 236 -4.33 -2.75 -25.48
CA THR A 236 -4.37 -2.22 -26.87
C THR A 236 -3.06 -2.51 -27.62
N VAL A 237 -1.90 -2.35 -26.96
CA VAL A 237 -0.59 -2.67 -27.56
C VAL A 237 -0.46 -4.17 -27.85
N LEU A 238 -0.94 -5.03 -26.97
CA LEU A 238 -0.90 -6.48 -27.16
C LEU A 238 -1.80 -6.91 -28.32
N GLU A 239 -3.02 -6.39 -28.42
CA GLU A 239 -3.97 -6.73 -29.49
C GLU A 239 -3.55 -6.22 -30.87
N THR A 240 -2.89 -5.07 -30.93
CA THR A 240 -2.53 -4.43 -32.21
C THR A 240 -1.18 -4.89 -32.76
N LEU A 241 -0.31 -5.47 -31.93
CA LEU A 241 1.05 -5.86 -32.29
C LEU A 241 1.36 -7.35 -32.06
N SER A 242 0.37 -8.14 -31.62
CA SER A 242 0.43 -9.62 -31.62
C SER A 242 0.17 -10.18 -33.01
#